data_AF-A0A6A5NQ60-F1
#
_entry.id   AF-A0A6A5NQ60-F1
#
_cell.length_a   1.000
_cell.length_b   1.000
_cell.length_c   1.000
_cell.angle_alpha   90.00
_cell.angle_beta   90.00
_cell.angle_gamma   90.00
#
_symmetry.space_group_name_H-M   'P 1'
#
loop_
_entity.id
_entity.type
_entity.pdbx_description
1 polymer ?
#
loop_
_entity_poly.entity_id
_entity_poly.type
_entity_poly.pdbx_seq_one_letter_code
_entity_poly.pdbx_strand_id
1 'polypeptide(L)'
;MAFSLSSSLISTLFRTNHPPPPSAISKKLHELVIQQHEVSKAIIEPRMKQLKTLIPMVLVSVQITFLIPLVDSSSDSWSYITPPARAVLYSPDTKVPRTGEVALRKSIPANPNMKAIQDSLEDISYLLRIPQRKPYGTMEGNVKKVLKIALDEKDAILASIPAELKEKGSLIHASLIDGKAGLQALLQSIKEQDADKVSISLASTLDTVAELELLQAPGLSFLLPEQYMQYPRLSGRGTVEFTIEKGDGSTFSPVRGEERKTATIQVVIDGYSTPLTAGNFAKLVMDGAYNGIKLSCINQAIISDNGLDKNSGYSVPLEIMPSGQFEPLYKTKLSVQDGELPVLPLSVYGAVAMAHNEDSEEYSSPDQFFFYLYDKRSAGLGGVSFDEGQFSVFGYTTIGRDILPEIKTGDVIRSAKLIEGQDRLVLPKQS
;
A
#
# COMPACT_ATOMS: atom_id res chain seq x y z
N MET A 1 -1.93 2.64 45.91
CA MET A 1 -2.64 2.50 47.20
C MET A 1 -3.87 1.65 46.96
N ALA A 2 -3.96 0.52 47.65
CA ALA A 2 -5.11 -0.37 47.64
C ALA A 2 -6.02 -0.08 48.84
N PHE A 3 -7.34 -0.15 48.66
CA PHE A 3 -8.37 -0.35 49.71
C PHE A 3 -9.57 -1.02 49.01
N SER A 4 -9.72 -2.34 49.11
CA SER A 4 -10.46 -3.12 50.12
C SER A 4 -11.96 -2.81 50.16
N LEU A 5 -12.76 -3.80 49.70
CA LEU A 5 -14.22 -3.88 49.83
C LEU A 5 -14.55 -4.59 51.15
N SER A 6 -15.32 -3.94 52.03
CA SER A 6 -15.86 -4.59 53.24
C SER A 6 -17.26 -5.18 53.00
N SER A 7 -17.36 -6.46 53.30
CA SER A 7 -18.57 -7.28 53.43
C SER A 7 -19.51 -6.76 54.52
N SER A 8 -20.73 -6.32 54.19
CA SER A 8 -21.84 -6.28 55.17
C SER A 8 -23.29 -6.18 54.62
N LEU A 9 -23.55 -6.43 53.33
CA LEU A 9 -24.91 -6.31 52.76
C LEU A 9 -25.54 -7.65 52.32
N ILE A 10 -24.84 -8.76 52.52
CA ILE A 10 -25.36 -10.12 52.29
C ILE A 10 -25.80 -10.73 53.63
N SER A 11 -26.76 -10.12 54.34
CA SER A 11 -27.43 -10.82 55.45
C SER A 11 -28.76 -10.19 55.88
N THR A 12 -29.71 -9.93 54.97
CA THR A 12 -31.11 -9.68 55.43
C THR A 12 -32.20 -9.92 54.39
N LEU A 13 -32.05 -10.93 53.53
CA LEU A 13 -33.07 -11.25 52.52
C LEU A 13 -33.32 -12.76 52.39
N PHE A 14 -33.40 -13.47 53.51
CA PHE A 14 -34.10 -14.77 53.56
C PHE A 14 -34.72 -14.97 54.95
N ARG A 15 -35.89 -14.38 55.15
CA ARG A 15 -36.87 -14.89 56.11
C ARG A 15 -38.27 -14.47 55.68
N THR A 16 -39.17 -15.44 55.80
CA THR A 16 -40.62 -15.43 55.57
C THR A 16 -41.12 -15.66 54.13
N ASN A 17 -41.81 -16.80 54.00
CA ASN A 17 -42.55 -17.28 52.84
C ASN A 17 -43.81 -16.45 52.60
N HIS A 18 -43.81 -15.63 51.55
CA HIS A 18 -44.90 -15.24 50.62
C HIS A 18 -44.62 -13.83 50.07
N PRO A 19 -44.65 -13.61 48.73
CA PRO A 19 -44.38 -12.30 48.14
C PRO A 19 -45.62 -11.37 48.19
N PRO A 20 -45.48 -10.07 48.54
CA PRO A 20 -46.52 -9.07 48.31
C PRO A 20 -46.54 -8.62 46.83
N PRO A 21 -47.67 -8.10 46.32
CA PRO A 21 -47.89 -7.90 44.88
C PRO A 21 -47.03 -6.78 44.25
N PRO A 22 -46.80 -6.82 42.92
CA PRO A 22 -45.72 -6.10 42.22
C PRO A 22 -45.86 -4.57 42.17
N SER A 23 -47.01 -4.02 42.55
CA SER A 23 -47.34 -2.62 42.30
C SER A 23 -46.80 -1.63 43.34
N ALA A 24 -46.45 -2.09 44.55
CA ALA A 24 -45.94 -1.23 45.62
C ALA A 24 -44.41 -1.05 45.58
N ILE A 25 -43.67 -2.08 45.13
CA ILE A 25 -42.20 -2.06 45.05
C ILE A 25 -41.74 -1.23 43.84
N SER A 26 -42.46 -1.32 42.73
CA SER A 26 -42.17 -0.55 41.50
C SER A 26 -42.31 0.97 41.71
N LYS A 27 -43.37 1.43 42.39
CA LYS A 27 -43.56 2.87 42.67
C LYS A 27 -42.46 3.45 43.58
N LYS A 28 -42.06 2.71 44.61
CA LYS A 28 -41.03 3.17 45.56
C LYS A 28 -39.64 3.21 44.96
N LEU A 29 -39.30 2.25 44.09
CA LEU A 29 -38.06 2.28 43.31
C LEU A 29 -38.04 3.43 42.29
N HIS A 30 -39.18 3.73 41.67
CA HIS A 30 -39.25 4.82 40.71
C HIS A 30 -39.11 6.20 41.39
N GLU A 31 -39.73 6.40 42.54
CA GLU A 31 -39.54 7.62 43.36
C GLU A 31 -38.09 7.78 43.84
N LEU A 32 -37.43 6.71 44.28
CA LEU A 32 -36.02 6.74 44.71
C LEU A 32 -35.05 7.10 43.56
N VAL A 33 -35.32 6.61 42.34
CA VAL A 33 -34.51 6.94 41.15
C VAL A 33 -34.72 8.39 40.73
N ILE A 34 -35.96 8.90 40.77
CA ILE A 34 -36.26 10.30 40.46
C ILE A 34 -35.60 11.23 41.48
N GLN A 35 -35.64 10.88 42.77
CA GLN A 35 -35.02 11.67 43.84
C GLN A 35 -33.48 11.67 43.75
N GLN A 36 -32.86 10.55 43.38
CA GLN A 36 -31.42 10.52 43.08
C GLN A 36 -31.04 11.35 41.84
N HIS A 37 -31.90 11.38 40.82
CA HIS A 37 -31.64 12.14 39.59
C HIS A 37 -31.80 13.66 39.80
N GLU A 38 -32.79 14.08 40.58
CA GLU A 38 -33.01 15.48 40.99
C GLU A 38 -31.87 16.00 41.87
N VAL A 39 -31.40 15.20 42.83
CA VAL A 39 -30.26 15.56 43.70
C VAL A 39 -28.95 15.63 42.90
N SER A 40 -28.72 14.71 41.94
CA SER A 40 -27.58 14.78 41.02
C SER A 40 -27.63 16.05 40.16
N LYS A 41 -28.80 16.44 39.61
CA LYS A 41 -28.91 17.67 38.82
C LYS A 41 -28.69 18.93 39.65
N ALA A 42 -29.27 19.01 40.85
CA ALA A 42 -29.15 20.17 41.73
C ALA A 42 -27.72 20.39 42.26
N ILE A 43 -26.90 19.35 42.38
CA ILE A 43 -25.50 19.44 42.85
C ILE A 43 -24.51 19.63 41.69
N ILE A 44 -24.78 19.04 40.52
CA ILE A 44 -23.81 19.00 39.40
C ILE A 44 -23.95 20.23 38.48
N GLU A 45 -25.16 20.74 38.23
CA GLU A 45 -25.36 21.89 37.32
C GLU A 45 -24.74 23.21 37.81
N PRO A 46 -24.80 23.59 39.10
CA PRO A 46 -24.14 24.80 39.58
C PRO A 46 -22.61 24.67 39.52
N ARG A 47 -22.09 23.46 39.75
CA ARG A 47 -20.64 23.15 39.74
C ARG A 47 -20.07 23.10 38.31
N MET A 48 -20.84 22.64 37.33
CA MET A 48 -20.47 22.67 35.91
C MET A 48 -20.56 24.07 35.30
N LYS A 49 -21.42 24.96 35.81
CA LYS A 49 -21.48 26.37 35.37
C LYS A 49 -20.33 27.21 35.90
N GLN A 50 -19.79 26.90 37.09
CA GLN A 50 -18.56 27.53 37.59
C GLN A 50 -17.27 26.94 36.97
N LEU A 51 -17.32 25.72 36.42
CA LEU A 51 -16.18 25.10 35.70
C LEU A 51 -16.08 25.53 34.23
N LYS A 52 -17.13 26.12 33.64
CA LYS A 52 -17.14 26.57 32.23
C LYS A 52 -16.66 28.01 31.99
N THR A 53 -16.34 28.75 33.06
CA THR A 53 -15.81 30.12 32.97
C THR A 53 -14.35 30.25 33.43
N LEU A 54 -13.64 29.14 33.68
CA LEU A 54 -12.22 29.12 34.06
C LEU A 54 -11.35 28.14 33.26
N ILE A 55 -11.82 27.68 32.10
CA ILE A 55 -11.04 26.83 31.18
C ILE A 55 -10.85 27.59 29.85
N PRO A 56 -10.06 28.67 29.88
CA PRO A 56 -8.93 28.71 28.95
C PRO A 56 -7.72 29.40 29.60
N MET A 57 -6.99 28.74 30.51
CA MET A 57 -5.66 29.25 30.89
C MET A 57 -4.66 28.31 31.60
N VAL A 58 -4.85 26.97 31.67
CA VAL A 58 -3.80 26.07 32.25
C VAL A 58 -3.76 24.68 31.60
N LEU A 59 -3.71 24.61 30.26
CA LEU A 59 -3.36 23.36 29.55
C LEU A 59 -2.38 23.64 28.40
N VAL A 60 -1.41 24.51 28.72
CA VAL A 60 -0.10 24.58 28.07
C VAL A 60 0.89 24.19 29.16
N SER A 61 1.91 23.40 28.82
CA SER A 61 3.00 22.90 29.67
C SER A 61 2.74 21.69 30.58
N VAL A 62 2.48 20.53 29.96
CA VAL A 62 3.13 19.27 30.38
C VAL A 62 3.70 18.64 29.10
N GLN A 63 4.87 19.11 28.68
CA GLN A 63 5.68 18.36 27.72
C GLN A 63 6.25 17.16 28.47
N ILE A 64 5.79 15.98 28.08
CA ILE A 64 6.38 14.71 28.47
C ILE A 64 7.69 14.60 27.69
N THR A 65 8.79 14.97 28.34
CA THR A 65 10.14 14.64 27.91
C THR A 65 10.35 13.15 28.19
N PHE A 66 10.08 12.29 27.20
CA PHE A 66 10.62 10.94 27.15
C PHE A 66 11.58 10.85 25.95
N LEU A 67 12.87 10.82 26.29
CA LEU A 67 13.99 10.20 25.58
C LEU A 67 14.03 10.39 24.05
N ILE A 68 14.58 11.52 23.63
CA ILE A 68 15.23 11.68 22.33
C ILE A 68 16.69 11.18 22.50
N PRO A 69 17.21 10.24 21.70
CA PRO A 69 18.64 10.03 21.62
C PRO A 69 19.25 11.27 20.99
N LEU A 70 20.22 11.86 21.69
CA LEU A 70 21.00 13.01 21.25
C LEU A 70 21.69 12.65 19.92
N VAL A 71 21.07 12.99 18.79
CA VAL A 71 21.72 12.97 17.48
C VAL A 71 22.44 14.30 17.32
N ASP A 72 23.71 14.19 16.95
CA ASP A 72 24.67 15.28 16.85
C ASP A 72 24.16 16.41 15.94
N SER A 73 24.48 17.64 16.35
CA SER A 73 24.00 18.87 15.73
C SER A 73 24.82 19.20 14.49
N SER A 74 24.44 18.64 13.35
CA SER A 74 24.67 19.27 12.04
C SER A 74 23.37 19.92 11.58
N SER A 75 23.35 21.25 11.66
CA SER A 75 22.28 22.12 11.19
C SER A 75 22.12 21.99 9.67
N ASP A 76 21.28 21.05 9.22
CA ASP A 76 20.64 21.01 7.88
C ASP A 76 19.40 20.07 7.82
N SER A 77 19.03 19.41 8.92
CA SER A 77 17.91 18.46 8.95
C SER A 77 16.55 19.07 9.29
N TRP A 78 16.15 20.18 8.65
CA TRP A 78 14.72 20.39 8.39
C TRP A 78 14.35 19.52 7.18
N SER A 79 14.47 18.20 7.36
CA SER A 79 14.21 17.19 6.34
C SER A 79 12.78 17.34 5.85
N TYR A 80 12.64 17.60 4.55
CA TYR A 80 11.39 17.49 3.82
C TYR A 80 10.70 16.18 4.20
N ILE A 81 9.62 16.25 4.98
CA ILE A 81 8.84 15.07 5.36
C ILE A 81 8.22 14.53 4.08
N THR A 82 8.78 13.44 3.54
CA THR A 82 8.18 12.73 2.41
C THR A 82 6.81 12.23 2.84
N PRO A 83 5.72 12.61 2.14
CA PRO A 83 4.40 12.10 2.46
C PRO A 83 4.37 10.57 2.36
N PRO A 84 3.51 9.90 3.15
CA PRO A 84 3.36 8.46 3.06
C PRO A 84 2.86 8.05 1.67
N ALA A 85 3.33 6.91 1.18
CA ALA A 85 2.88 6.30 -0.06
C ALA A 85 1.37 5.99 -0.02
N ARG A 86 0.66 6.15 -1.15
CA ARG A 86 -0.79 5.90 -1.24
C ARG A 86 -1.21 5.42 -2.63
N ALA A 87 -1.19 4.10 -2.85
CA ALA A 87 -1.69 3.51 -4.10
C ALA A 87 -3.12 2.95 -4.00
N VAL A 88 -3.95 3.56 -3.16
CA VAL A 88 -5.35 3.19 -3.00
C VAL A 88 -6.13 3.31 -4.32
N LEU A 89 -6.58 2.17 -4.87
CA LEU A 89 -7.32 2.06 -6.14
C LEU A 89 -8.68 1.37 -5.93
N TYR A 90 -9.68 2.11 -5.46
CA TYR A 90 -11.05 1.64 -5.27
C TYR A 90 -12.08 2.51 -5.99
N SER A 91 -13.24 1.95 -6.31
CA SER A 91 -14.37 2.67 -6.91
C SER A 91 -15.22 3.29 -5.79
N PRO A 92 -15.83 4.47 -5.96
CA PRO A 92 -16.18 5.12 -7.21
C PRO A 92 -15.08 6.03 -7.78
N ASP A 93 -13.87 6.03 -7.22
CA ASP A 93 -12.77 6.76 -7.85
C ASP A 93 -12.40 6.13 -9.20
N THR A 94 -13.01 6.67 -10.25
CA THR A 94 -12.81 6.28 -11.65
C THR A 94 -11.73 7.11 -12.34
N LYS A 95 -11.10 8.04 -11.61
CA LYS A 95 -10.12 8.97 -12.18
C LYS A 95 -8.89 8.22 -12.69
N VAL A 96 -8.46 7.22 -11.94
CA VAL A 96 -7.20 6.52 -12.21
C VAL A 96 -7.46 5.10 -12.75
N PRO A 97 -6.66 4.60 -13.70
CA PRO A 97 -6.71 3.18 -14.06
C PRO A 97 -6.39 2.28 -12.86
N ARG A 98 -7.07 1.12 -12.81
CA ARG A 98 -6.75 0.06 -11.86
C ARG A 98 -5.74 -0.89 -12.51
N THR A 99 -4.47 -0.49 -12.52
CA THR A 99 -3.37 -1.28 -13.11
C THR A 99 -2.16 -1.31 -12.20
N GLY A 100 -1.28 -2.29 -12.40
CA GLY A 100 -0.07 -2.45 -11.60
C GLY A 100 0.88 -1.26 -11.72
N GLU A 101 1.01 -0.69 -12.91
CA GLU A 101 1.88 0.47 -13.17
C GLU A 101 1.42 1.69 -12.37
N VAL A 102 0.11 1.94 -12.31
CA VAL A 102 -0.47 2.99 -11.46
C VAL A 102 -0.20 2.69 -9.99
N ALA A 103 -0.50 1.47 -9.55
CA ALA A 103 -0.31 1.08 -8.15
C ALA A 103 1.15 1.29 -7.72
N LEU A 104 2.09 0.89 -8.57
CA LEU A 104 3.51 1.10 -8.35
C LEU A 104 3.86 2.59 -8.33
N ARG A 105 3.44 3.42 -9.29
CA ARG A 105 3.77 4.87 -9.23
C ARG A 105 3.27 5.52 -7.94
N LYS A 106 2.01 5.25 -7.57
CA LYS A 106 1.41 5.84 -6.38
C LYS A 106 1.95 5.29 -5.06
N SER A 107 2.62 4.12 -5.06
CA SER A 107 3.30 3.58 -3.89
C SER A 107 4.72 4.13 -3.66
N ILE A 108 5.28 4.94 -4.58
CA ILE A 108 6.60 5.54 -4.36
C ILE A 108 6.48 6.64 -3.27
N PRO A 109 7.27 6.60 -2.18
CA PRO A 109 7.38 7.71 -1.25
C PRO A 109 8.16 8.84 -1.91
N ALA A 110 7.50 9.91 -2.36
CA ALA A 110 8.12 10.98 -3.13
C ALA A 110 7.78 12.36 -2.58
N ASN A 111 8.54 13.38 -2.99
CA ASN A 111 8.34 14.77 -2.59
C ASN A 111 6.90 15.26 -2.91
N PRO A 112 6.28 16.11 -2.06
CA PRO A 112 4.95 16.67 -2.32
C PRO A 112 4.78 17.31 -3.71
N ASN A 113 5.80 18.01 -4.23
CA ASN A 113 5.79 18.60 -5.56
C ASN A 113 5.69 17.53 -6.65
N MET A 114 6.41 16.42 -6.49
CA MET A 114 6.33 15.29 -7.42
C MET A 114 4.96 14.63 -7.39
N LYS A 115 4.37 14.45 -6.20
CA LYS A 115 2.99 13.94 -6.09
C LYS A 115 1.96 14.89 -6.72
N ALA A 116 2.11 16.19 -6.56
CA ALA A 116 1.26 17.17 -7.23
C ALA A 116 1.39 17.15 -8.76
N ILE A 117 2.61 16.91 -9.27
CA ILE A 117 2.87 16.69 -10.71
C ILE A 117 2.15 15.42 -11.18
N GLN A 118 2.38 14.30 -10.49
CA GLN A 118 1.79 13.01 -10.82
C GLN A 118 0.25 13.09 -10.84
N ASP A 119 -0.37 13.61 -9.78
CA ASP A 119 -1.83 13.71 -9.66
C ASP A 119 -2.44 14.55 -10.79
N SER A 120 -1.78 15.68 -11.14
CA SER A 120 -2.25 16.56 -12.21
C SER A 120 -2.14 15.91 -13.60
N LEU A 121 -1.15 15.03 -13.81
CA LEU A 121 -1.01 14.24 -15.04
C LEU A 121 -1.99 13.06 -15.06
N GLU A 122 -2.20 12.37 -13.95
CA GLU A 122 -3.17 11.25 -13.85
C GLU A 122 -4.61 11.73 -14.07
N ASP A 123 -4.96 12.96 -13.68
CA ASP A 123 -6.23 13.59 -14.03
C ASP A 123 -6.46 13.64 -15.56
N ILE A 124 -5.41 13.76 -16.38
CA ILE A 124 -5.55 13.71 -17.86
C ILE A 124 -6.04 12.34 -18.33
N SER A 125 -5.63 11.26 -17.66
CA SER A 125 -6.11 9.90 -17.97
C SER A 125 -7.62 9.78 -17.77
N TYR A 126 -8.17 10.44 -16.75
CA TYR A 126 -9.62 10.52 -16.56
C TYR A 126 -10.29 11.30 -17.68
N LEU A 127 -9.77 12.49 -18.01
CA LEU A 127 -10.32 13.35 -19.04
C LEU A 127 -10.35 12.67 -20.41
N LEU A 128 -9.35 11.82 -20.70
CA LEU A 128 -9.30 11.01 -21.92
C LEU A 128 -10.39 9.94 -21.99
N ARG A 129 -11.00 9.53 -20.87
CA ARG A 129 -12.10 8.54 -20.86
C ARG A 129 -13.46 9.12 -21.18
N ILE A 130 -13.61 10.45 -21.14
CA ILE A 130 -14.90 11.11 -21.39
C ILE A 130 -15.32 10.89 -22.85
N PRO A 131 -16.46 10.23 -23.14
CA PRO A 131 -16.79 9.72 -24.47
C PRO A 131 -17.26 10.79 -25.48
N GLN A 132 -17.77 11.93 -25.01
CA GLN A 132 -18.40 12.93 -25.90
C GLN A 132 -17.36 13.86 -26.55
N ARG A 133 -16.99 14.94 -25.86
CA ARG A 133 -15.98 15.90 -26.31
C ARG A 133 -14.83 15.88 -25.34
N LYS A 134 -13.63 15.55 -25.83
CA LYS A 134 -12.43 15.58 -24.99
C LYS A 134 -12.16 17.02 -24.54
N PRO A 135 -11.99 17.27 -23.23
CA PRO A 135 -11.74 18.60 -22.72
C PRO A 135 -10.25 18.97 -22.87
N TYR A 136 -9.77 19.09 -24.11
CA TYR A 136 -8.35 19.36 -24.41
C TYR A 136 -7.83 20.65 -23.74
N GLY A 137 -8.67 21.69 -23.60
CA GLY A 137 -8.29 22.91 -22.88
C GLY A 137 -8.02 22.68 -21.39
N THR A 138 -8.75 21.77 -20.74
CA THR A 138 -8.48 21.37 -19.36
C THR A 138 -7.20 20.55 -19.26
N MET A 139 -6.98 19.62 -20.20
CA MET A 139 -5.74 18.84 -20.28
C MET A 139 -4.51 19.74 -20.46
N GLU A 140 -4.61 20.74 -21.35
CA GLU A 140 -3.58 21.75 -21.55
C GLU A 140 -3.31 22.55 -20.27
N GLY A 141 -4.36 22.94 -19.54
CA GLY A 141 -4.24 23.59 -18.24
C GLY A 141 -3.47 22.75 -17.21
N ASN A 142 -3.77 21.45 -17.14
CA ASN A 142 -3.04 20.51 -16.27
C ASN A 142 -1.56 20.43 -16.63
N VAL A 143 -1.21 20.26 -17.91
CA VAL A 143 0.20 20.20 -18.34
C VAL A 143 0.93 21.52 -18.07
N LYS A 144 0.29 22.68 -18.28
CA LYS A 144 0.89 23.98 -17.95
C LYS A 144 1.13 24.14 -16.45
N LYS A 145 0.21 23.69 -15.61
CA LYS A 145 0.39 23.67 -14.15
C LYS A 145 1.58 22.80 -13.76
N VAL A 146 1.68 21.60 -14.34
CA VAL A 146 2.79 20.67 -14.11
C VAL A 146 4.12 21.27 -14.55
N LEU A 147 4.17 21.86 -15.74
CA LEU A 147 5.36 22.54 -16.27
C LEU A 147 5.80 23.68 -15.35
N LYS A 148 4.85 24.47 -14.83
CA LYS A 148 5.14 25.51 -13.86
C LYS A 148 5.77 24.95 -12.58
N ILE A 149 5.19 23.92 -11.98
CA ILE A 149 5.75 23.28 -10.78
C ILE A 149 7.15 22.73 -11.08
N ALA A 150 7.34 22.03 -12.20
CA ALA A 150 8.62 21.46 -12.57
C ALA A 150 9.72 22.53 -12.75
N LEU A 151 9.38 23.72 -13.25
CA LEU A 151 10.32 24.82 -13.45
C LEU A 151 10.58 25.61 -12.15
N ASP A 152 9.50 26.05 -11.47
CA ASP A 152 9.58 26.93 -10.31
C ASP A 152 10.15 26.20 -9.09
N GLU A 153 9.84 24.91 -8.92
CA GLU A 153 10.22 24.09 -7.77
C GLU A 153 11.39 23.14 -8.05
N LYS A 154 12.17 23.39 -9.10
CA LYS A 154 13.28 22.53 -9.53
C LYS A 154 14.25 22.21 -8.39
N ASP A 155 14.69 23.24 -7.65
CA ASP A 155 15.66 23.07 -6.59
C ASP A 155 15.11 22.21 -5.45
N ALA A 156 13.83 22.38 -5.09
CA ALA A 156 13.16 21.58 -4.08
C ALA A 156 12.99 20.11 -4.53
N ILE A 157 12.69 19.87 -5.81
CA ILE A 157 12.60 18.53 -6.40
C ILE A 157 13.96 17.83 -6.35
N LEU A 158 15.04 18.52 -6.74
CA LEU A 158 16.39 17.94 -6.78
C LEU A 158 17.04 17.83 -5.39
N ALA A 159 16.61 18.64 -4.41
CA ALA A 159 17.11 18.57 -3.04
C ALA A 159 16.78 17.24 -2.35
N SER A 160 15.66 16.60 -2.71
CA SER A 160 15.27 15.29 -2.18
C SER A 160 16.03 14.11 -2.79
N ILE A 161 16.93 14.34 -3.76
CA ILE A 161 17.73 13.31 -4.41
C ILE A 161 19.11 13.22 -3.75
N PRO A 162 19.64 12.01 -3.43
CA PRO A 162 20.99 11.83 -2.91
C PRO A 162 22.06 12.50 -3.78
N ALA A 163 23.13 12.99 -3.15
CA ALA A 163 24.17 13.76 -3.83
C ALA A 163 24.77 13.00 -5.03
N GLU A 164 25.03 11.70 -4.88
CA GLU A 164 25.54 10.84 -5.95
C GLU A 164 24.58 10.68 -7.14
N LEU A 165 23.28 10.91 -6.96
CA LEU A 165 22.25 10.74 -7.99
C LEU A 165 21.75 12.08 -8.55
N LYS A 166 22.21 13.23 -8.03
CA LYS A 166 21.72 14.56 -8.44
C LYS A 166 21.95 14.88 -9.91
N GLU A 167 23.07 14.44 -10.49
CA GLU A 167 23.34 14.63 -11.92
C GLU A 167 22.32 13.87 -12.77
N LYS A 168 22.11 12.57 -12.47
CA LYS A 168 21.09 11.75 -13.12
C LYS A 168 19.69 12.36 -12.95
N GLY A 169 19.36 12.81 -11.74
CA GLY A 169 18.09 13.49 -11.45
C GLY A 169 17.90 14.76 -12.28
N SER A 170 18.96 15.55 -12.46
CA SER A 170 18.93 16.76 -13.29
C SER A 170 18.70 16.44 -14.77
N LEU A 171 19.29 15.36 -15.27
CA LEU A 171 19.08 14.89 -16.64
C LEU A 171 17.64 14.41 -16.87
N ILE A 172 17.08 13.63 -15.94
CA ILE A 172 15.70 13.16 -16.02
C ILE A 172 14.72 14.34 -15.89
N HIS A 173 15.00 15.29 -15.00
CA HIS A 173 14.20 16.52 -14.87
C HIS A 173 14.19 17.33 -16.17
N ALA A 174 15.35 17.49 -16.82
CA ALA A 174 15.41 18.12 -18.15
C ALA A 174 14.61 17.33 -19.21
N SER A 175 14.70 16.00 -19.19
CA SER A 175 13.91 15.12 -20.07
C SER A 175 12.41 15.22 -19.80
N LEU A 176 11.99 15.39 -18.55
CA LEU A 176 10.60 15.62 -18.17
C LEU A 176 10.06 16.90 -18.80
N ILE A 177 10.88 17.93 -18.96
CA ILE A 177 10.47 19.21 -19.55
C ILE A 177 10.50 19.14 -21.08
N ASP A 178 11.69 18.90 -21.65
CA ASP A 178 12.02 19.10 -23.07
C ASP A 178 12.29 17.78 -23.83
N GLY A 179 12.22 16.63 -23.15
CA GLY A 179 12.47 15.33 -23.76
C GLY A 179 11.40 14.93 -24.78
N LYS A 180 11.70 13.92 -25.60
CA LYS A 180 10.74 13.34 -26.56
C LYS A 180 9.47 12.80 -25.89
N ALA A 181 9.60 12.37 -24.64
CA ALA A 181 8.52 11.92 -23.77
C ALA A 181 8.18 12.95 -22.66
N GLY A 182 8.59 14.21 -22.84
CA GLY A 182 8.41 15.28 -21.85
C GLY A 182 7.10 16.04 -22.00
N LEU A 183 6.91 16.99 -21.10
CA LEU A 183 5.71 17.81 -20.96
C LEU A 183 5.41 18.66 -22.19
N GLN A 184 6.45 19.14 -22.89
CA GLN A 184 6.25 19.90 -24.13
C GLN A 184 5.70 19.03 -25.27
N ALA A 185 6.17 17.77 -25.39
CA ALA A 185 5.67 16.83 -26.38
C ALA A 185 4.21 16.42 -26.08
N LEU A 186 3.87 16.26 -24.80
CA LEU A 186 2.50 16.02 -24.36
C LEU A 186 1.60 17.21 -24.67
N LEU A 187 2.06 18.43 -24.38
CA LEU A 187 1.34 19.67 -24.68
C LEU A 187 1.06 19.81 -26.19
N GLN A 188 2.05 19.48 -27.02
CA GLN A 188 1.90 19.47 -28.47
C GLN A 188 0.86 18.45 -28.93
N SER A 189 0.91 17.23 -28.40
CA SER A 189 -0.10 16.18 -28.69
C SER A 189 -1.52 16.64 -28.32
N ILE A 190 -1.68 17.37 -27.21
CA ILE A 190 -2.97 17.94 -26.79
C ILE A 190 -3.46 19.02 -27.77
N LYS A 191 -2.56 19.88 -28.26
CA LYS A 191 -2.90 20.92 -29.25
C LYS A 191 -3.34 20.33 -30.59
N GLU A 192 -2.77 19.20 -30.97
CA GLU A 192 -3.17 18.43 -32.16
C GLU A 192 -4.54 17.76 -31.99
N GLN A 193 -5.08 17.72 -30.76
CA GLN A 193 -6.38 17.11 -30.44
C GLN A 193 -6.49 15.63 -30.83
N ASP A 194 -5.35 14.92 -30.80
CA ASP A 194 -5.24 13.50 -31.10
C ASP A 194 -5.22 12.69 -29.80
N ALA A 195 -6.35 12.04 -29.46
CA ALA A 195 -6.52 11.34 -28.19
C ALA A 195 -5.54 10.16 -28.03
N ASP A 196 -5.20 9.47 -29.11
CA ASP A 196 -4.32 8.30 -29.08
C ASP A 196 -2.88 8.74 -28.81
N LYS A 197 -2.41 9.79 -29.50
CA LYS A 197 -1.10 10.40 -29.21
C LYS A 197 -1.01 10.95 -27.80
N VAL A 198 -2.04 11.63 -27.31
CA VAL A 198 -2.07 12.15 -25.92
C VAL A 198 -1.97 10.99 -24.93
N SER A 199 -2.68 9.89 -25.16
CA SER A 199 -2.61 8.70 -24.30
C SER A 199 -1.19 8.12 -24.21
N ILE A 200 -0.52 7.93 -25.36
CA ILE A 200 0.84 7.39 -25.44
C ILE A 200 1.86 8.34 -24.80
N SER A 201 1.76 9.63 -25.12
CA SER A 201 2.67 10.65 -24.59
C SER A 201 2.50 10.83 -23.08
N LEU A 202 1.25 10.77 -22.58
CA LEU A 202 0.96 10.85 -21.15
C LEU A 202 1.56 9.66 -20.39
N ALA A 203 1.40 8.43 -20.89
CA ALA A 203 2.00 7.26 -20.29
C ALA A 203 3.52 7.41 -20.18
N SER A 204 4.18 7.80 -21.27
CA SER A 204 5.64 8.00 -21.31
C SER A 204 6.10 9.13 -20.37
N THR A 205 5.29 10.19 -20.23
CA THR A 205 5.58 11.30 -19.29
C THR A 205 5.47 10.81 -17.84
N LEU A 206 4.43 10.04 -17.51
CA LEU A 206 4.24 9.45 -16.18
C LEU A 206 5.34 8.45 -15.82
N ASP A 207 5.89 7.73 -16.79
CA ASP A 207 7.06 6.85 -16.57
C ASP A 207 8.32 7.68 -16.23
N THR A 208 8.53 8.82 -16.90
CA THR A 208 9.63 9.75 -16.58
C THR A 208 9.47 10.35 -15.18
N VAL A 209 8.23 10.70 -14.80
CA VAL A 209 7.90 11.16 -13.44
C VAL A 209 8.24 10.08 -12.42
N ALA A 210 7.83 8.83 -12.66
CA ALA A 210 8.13 7.70 -11.79
C ALA A 210 9.64 7.45 -11.63
N GLU A 211 10.41 7.58 -12.71
CA GLU A 211 11.87 7.44 -12.64
C GLU A 211 12.49 8.51 -11.73
N LEU A 212 12.03 9.77 -11.84
CA LEU A 212 12.50 10.85 -10.98
C LEU A 212 12.08 10.65 -9.52
N GLU A 213 10.86 10.19 -9.26
CA GLU A 213 10.38 9.84 -7.92
C GLU A 213 11.19 8.71 -7.29
N LEU A 214 11.57 7.68 -8.05
CA LEU A 214 12.42 6.59 -7.56
C LEU A 214 13.81 7.09 -7.13
N LEU A 215 14.36 8.12 -7.78
CA LEU A 215 15.63 8.73 -7.34
C LEU A 215 15.50 9.51 -6.03
N GLN A 216 14.30 10.00 -5.70
CA GLN A 216 14.02 10.63 -4.40
C GLN A 216 13.82 9.61 -3.27
N ALA A 217 13.65 8.34 -3.61
CA ALA A 217 13.39 7.25 -2.67
C ALA A 217 14.53 6.22 -2.69
N PRO A 218 15.77 6.55 -2.26
CA PRO A 218 16.90 5.62 -2.37
C PRO A 218 16.80 4.37 -1.47
N GLY A 219 15.87 4.35 -0.53
CA GLY A 219 15.69 3.26 0.43
C GLY A 219 14.35 3.37 1.16
N LEU A 220 14.25 2.74 2.33
CA LEU A 220 13.03 2.76 3.14
C LEU A 220 12.85 4.11 3.83
N SER A 221 11.60 4.60 3.90
CA SER A 221 11.24 5.84 4.59
C SER A 221 11.00 5.65 6.10
N PHE A 222 11.22 4.44 6.62
CA PHE A 222 11.01 4.06 8.01
C PHE A 222 12.10 3.10 8.49
N LEU A 223 12.20 2.92 9.80
CA LEU A 223 13.11 1.96 10.43
C LEU A 223 12.40 0.62 10.63
N LEU A 224 13.06 -0.48 10.29
CA LEU A 224 12.50 -1.80 10.60
C LEU A 224 12.54 -2.08 12.11
N PRO A 225 11.51 -2.74 12.66
CA PRO A 225 11.57 -3.27 14.02
C PRO A 225 12.77 -4.21 14.21
N GLU A 226 13.42 -4.11 15.38
CA GLU A 226 14.66 -4.84 15.69
C GLU A 226 14.53 -6.36 15.48
N GLN A 227 13.39 -6.94 15.86
CA GLN A 227 13.07 -8.36 15.69
C GLN A 227 13.10 -8.85 14.23
N TYR A 228 13.00 -7.94 13.25
CA TYR A 228 13.00 -8.27 11.83
C TYR A 228 14.33 -7.96 11.12
N MET A 229 15.34 -7.45 11.83
CA MET A 229 16.64 -7.10 11.24
C MET A 229 17.41 -8.30 10.68
N GLN A 230 17.08 -9.51 11.15
CA GLN A 230 17.65 -10.78 10.70
C GLN A 230 16.95 -11.40 9.48
N TYR A 231 15.95 -10.73 8.91
CA TYR A 231 15.25 -11.20 7.72
C TYR A 231 15.86 -10.59 6.44
N PRO A 232 15.81 -11.31 5.31
CA PRO A 232 16.07 -10.71 4.01
C PRO A 232 15.09 -9.56 3.77
N ARG A 233 15.57 -8.43 3.27
CA ARG A 233 14.72 -7.28 2.96
C ARG A 233 15.11 -6.61 1.66
N LEU A 234 14.13 -6.10 0.94
CA LEU A 234 14.35 -5.29 -0.26
C LEU A 234 14.16 -3.81 0.11
N SER A 235 15.23 -3.02 0.07
CA SER A 235 15.19 -1.58 0.37
C SER A 235 14.94 -0.76 -0.89
N GLY A 236 13.78 -0.98 -1.51
CA GLY A 236 13.35 -0.30 -2.73
C GLY A 236 12.61 -1.25 -3.66
N ARG A 237 12.81 -1.13 -4.97
CA ARG A 237 12.16 -2.01 -5.96
C ARG A 237 13.08 -3.07 -6.54
N GLY A 238 12.47 -4.11 -7.08
CA GLY A 238 13.13 -5.09 -7.93
C GLY A 238 12.24 -5.48 -9.09
N THR A 239 12.83 -6.04 -10.13
CA THR A 239 12.10 -6.57 -11.28
C THR A 239 12.46 -8.03 -11.44
N VAL A 240 11.45 -8.90 -11.42
CA VAL A 240 11.60 -10.35 -11.60
C VAL A 240 11.00 -10.75 -12.93
N GLU A 241 11.80 -11.43 -13.75
CA GLU A 241 11.37 -12.03 -15.00
C GLU A 241 11.10 -13.52 -14.81
N PHE A 242 9.88 -13.94 -15.12
CA PHE A 242 9.44 -15.33 -15.18
C PHE A 242 9.41 -15.82 -16.62
N THR A 243 9.95 -17.00 -16.86
CA THR A 243 9.68 -17.79 -18.07
C THR A 243 8.77 -18.94 -17.69
N ILE A 244 7.53 -18.92 -18.17
CA ILE A 244 6.53 -19.96 -17.94
C ILE A 244 6.53 -20.92 -19.13
N GLU A 245 6.44 -22.22 -18.86
CA GLU A 245 6.36 -23.30 -19.86
C GLU A 245 5.04 -24.06 -19.73
N LYS A 246 4.45 -24.43 -20.87
CA LYS A 246 3.23 -25.23 -20.92
C LYS A 246 3.45 -26.66 -20.45
N GLY A 247 2.71 -27.08 -19.41
CA GLY A 247 2.83 -28.41 -18.83
C GLY A 247 2.13 -29.50 -19.63
N ASP A 248 1.09 -29.15 -20.39
CA ASP A 248 0.29 -30.05 -21.23
C ASP A 248 0.85 -30.21 -22.66
N GLY A 249 1.99 -29.57 -22.96
CA GLY A 249 2.59 -29.56 -24.29
C GLY A 249 1.89 -28.66 -25.31
N SER A 250 0.86 -27.90 -24.90
CA SER A 250 0.25 -26.86 -25.73
C SER A 250 1.20 -25.67 -25.94
N THR A 251 0.74 -24.67 -26.68
CA THR A 251 1.48 -23.43 -26.93
C THR A 251 0.69 -22.23 -26.43
N PHE A 252 1.41 -21.18 -26.05
CA PHE A 252 0.82 -19.87 -25.81
C PHE A 252 0.38 -19.25 -27.14
N SER A 253 -0.58 -18.33 -27.05
CA SER A 253 -1.09 -17.59 -28.20
C SER A 253 0.06 -16.94 -28.98
N PRO A 254 0.08 -17.08 -30.31
CA PRO A 254 1.23 -16.69 -31.11
C PRO A 254 1.42 -15.18 -31.13
N VAL A 255 2.64 -14.72 -30.82
CA VAL A 255 3.04 -13.33 -31.00
C VAL A 255 3.69 -13.21 -32.37
N ARG A 256 3.06 -12.46 -33.28
CA ARG A 256 3.48 -12.31 -34.70
C ARG A 256 3.49 -13.63 -35.51
N GLY A 257 2.62 -14.57 -35.14
CA GLY A 257 2.43 -15.82 -35.89
C GLY A 257 3.38 -16.96 -35.54
N GLU A 258 4.29 -16.76 -34.57
CA GLU A 258 5.16 -17.82 -34.07
C GLU A 258 4.53 -18.51 -32.85
N GLU A 259 4.37 -19.82 -32.93
CA GLU A 259 3.99 -20.64 -31.78
C GLU A 259 5.11 -20.68 -30.74
N ARG A 260 4.75 -20.56 -29.45
CA ARG A 260 5.72 -20.57 -28.36
C ARG A 260 5.27 -21.50 -27.25
N LYS A 261 6.15 -22.43 -26.86
CA LYS A 261 5.95 -23.28 -25.68
C LYS A 261 6.19 -22.56 -24.36
N THR A 262 6.87 -21.41 -24.43
CA THR A 262 7.21 -20.58 -23.28
C THR A 262 6.74 -19.15 -23.47
N ALA A 263 6.37 -18.50 -22.38
CA ALA A 263 5.97 -17.11 -22.34
C ALA A 263 6.67 -16.38 -21.18
N THR A 264 6.93 -15.09 -21.36
CA THR A 264 7.67 -14.27 -20.40
C THR A 264 6.73 -13.29 -19.69
N ILE A 265 6.81 -13.25 -18.36
CA ILE A 265 6.07 -12.32 -17.52
C ILE A 265 7.09 -11.54 -16.68
N GLN A 266 6.92 -10.23 -16.55
CA GLN A 266 7.73 -9.43 -15.62
C GLN A 266 6.86 -8.88 -14.49
N VAL A 267 7.39 -9.00 -13.28
CA VAL A 267 6.78 -8.53 -12.03
C VAL A 267 7.71 -7.51 -11.40
N VAL A 268 7.18 -6.33 -11.11
CA VAL A 268 7.89 -5.36 -10.25
C VAL A 268 7.48 -5.62 -8.82
N ILE A 269 8.47 -5.87 -7.96
CA ILE A 269 8.29 -6.08 -6.52
C ILE A 269 8.63 -4.79 -5.76
N ASP A 270 7.81 -4.44 -4.77
CA ASP A 270 7.81 -3.16 -4.05
C ASP A 270 8.18 -3.33 -2.57
N GLY A 271 9.47 -3.20 -2.30
CA GLY A 271 10.03 -3.20 -0.95
C GLY A 271 9.82 -1.91 -0.18
N TYR A 272 9.39 -0.80 -0.80
CA TYR A 272 9.02 0.42 -0.06
C TYR A 272 7.83 0.16 0.87
N SER A 273 6.85 -0.61 0.41
CA SER A 273 5.65 -0.92 1.19
C SER A 273 5.76 -2.26 1.93
N THR A 274 6.49 -3.23 1.35
CA THR A 274 6.62 -4.60 1.89
C THR A 274 8.08 -5.10 1.87
N PRO A 275 8.98 -4.47 2.66
CA PRO A 275 10.40 -4.75 2.59
C PRO A 275 10.75 -6.21 2.89
N LEU A 276 10.12 -6.83 3.88
CA LEU A 276 10.45 -8.19 4.30
C LEU A 276 9.91 -9.22 3.30
N THR A 277 8.67 -9.02 2.85
CA THR A 277 8.00 -9.92 1.91
C THR A 277 8.71 -9.92 0.56
N ALA A 278 8.94 -8.73 -0.01
CA ALA A 278 9.67 -8.58 -1.26
C ALA A 278 11.12 -9.05 -1.14
N GLY A 279 11.77 -8.85 0.01
CA GLY A 279 13.13 -9.30 0.28
C GLY A 279 13.27 -10.83 0.32
N ASN A 280 12.37 -11.51 1.04
CA ASN A 280 12.34 -12.97 1.08
C ASN A 280 12.11 -13.56 -0.33
N PHE A 281 11.12 -13.00 -1.05
CA PHE A 281 10.84 -13.42 -2.43
C PHE A 281 12.04 -13.23 -3.37
N ALA A 282 12.67 -12.05 -3.34
CA ALA A 282 13.83 -11.74 -4.16
C ALA A 282 15.01 -12.69 -3.86
N LYS A 283 15.24 -13.01 -2.58
CA LYS A 283 16.24 -14.00 -2.18
C LYS A 283 15.94 -15.38 -2.77
N LEU A 284 14.70 -15.86 -2.66
CA LEU A 284 14.31 -17.16 -3.22
C LEU A 284 14.45 -17.22 -4.74
N VAL A 285 14.12 -16.13 -5.44
CA VAL A 285 14.37 -16.00 -6.88
C VAL A 285 15.88 -16.10 -7.18
N MET A 286 16.74 -15.41 -6.42
CA MET A 286 18.19 -15.46 -6.60
C MET A 286 18.77 -16.85 -6.33
N ASP A 287 18.24 -17.56 -5.35
CA ASP A 287 18.65 -18.93 -5.02
C ASP A 287 18.11 -19.96 -6.04
N GLY A 288 17.29 -19.53 -7.00
CA GLY A 288 16.69 -20.38 -8.02
C GLY A 288 15.58 -21.29 -7.48
N ALA A 289 15.05 -21.00 -6.29
CA ALA A 289 14.04 -21.80 -5.62
C ALA A 289 12.76 -21.98 -6.47
N TYR A 290 12.35 -20.95 -7.23
CA TYR A 290 11.16 -21.03 -8.07
C TYR A 290 11.36 -21.79 -9.40
N ASN A 291 12.58 -22.20 -9.74
CA ASN A 291 12.85 -22.88 -11.00
C ASN A 291 12.32 -24.33 -10.97
N GLY A 292 11.50 -24.69 -11.95
CA GLY A 292 10.86 -26.01 -12.05
C GLY A 292 9.59 -26.17 -11.23
N ILE A 293 9.14 -25.14 -10.50
CA ILE A 293 7.90 -25.20 -9.72
C ILE A 293 6.69 -25.21 -10.64
N LYS A 294 5.72 -26.07 -10.32
CA LYS A 294 4.43 -26.14 -11.00
C LYS A 294 3.48 -25.07 -10.48
N LEU A 295 2.59 -24.64 -11.37
CA LEU A 295 1.53 -23.70 -11.07
C LEU A 295 0.20 -24.44 -10.97
N SER A 296 -0.62 -24.03 -10.02
CA SER A 296 -2.01 -24.46 -9.87
C SER A 296 -2.94 -23.26 -10.03
N CYS A 297 -3.96 -23.41 -10.88
CA CYS A 297 -4.95 -22.38 -11.12
C CYS A 297 -6.24 -22.67 -10.34
N ILE A 298 -6.69 -21.68 -9.58
CA ILE A 298 -8.03 -21.62 -8.99
C ILE A 298 -8.77 -20.41 -9.57
N ASN A 299 -10.06 -20.25 -9.27
CA ASN A 299 -10.94 -19.27 -9.91
C ASN A 299 -10.33 -17.85 -10.06
N GLN A 300 -9.62 -17.35 -9.04
CA GLN A 300 -9.08 -15.99 -9.03
C GLN A 300 -7.58 -15.92 -8.75
N ALA A 301 -6.86 -17.04 -8.84
CA ALA A 301 -5.44 -17.05 -8.56
C ALA A 301 -4.68 -18.12 -9.32
N ILE A 302 -3.44 -17.81 -9.65
CA ILE A 302 -2.42 -18.76 -10.13
C ILE A 302 -1.41 -18.87 -9.00
N ILE A 303 -1.31 -20.05 -8.40
CA ILE A 303 -0.56 -20.31 -7.17
C ILE A 303 0.68 -21.11 -7.51
N SER A 304 1.83 -20.78 -6.93
CA SER A 304 3.01 -21.63 -6.97
C SER A 304 2.83 -22.83 -6.05
N ASP A 305 3.07 -24.06 -6.52
CA ASP A 305 2.98 -25.23 -5.65
C ASP A 305 4.08 -25.21 -4.55
N ASN A 306 3.79 -25.83 -3.40
CA ASN A 306 4.70 -25.98 -2.24
C ASN A 306 5.81 -27.01 -2.50
N GLY A 307 6.52 -26.85 -3.62
CA GLY A 307 7.53 -27.79 -4.10
C GLY A 307 8.93 -27.59 -3.51
N LEU A 308 9.11 -26.59 -2.65
CA LEU A 308 10.39 -26.30 -2.02
C LEU A 308 10.59 -27.09 -0.73
N ASP A 309 11.84 -27.40 -0.42
CA ASP A 309 12.20 -27.83 0.94
C ASP A 309 11.71 -26.75 1.91
N LYS A 310 10.90 -27.15 2.90
CA LYS A 310 10.25 -26.28 3.90
C LYS A 310 11.19 -25.35 4.67
N ASN A 311 12.51 -25.52 4.50
CA ASN A 311 13.57 -24.76 5.16
C ASN A 311 14.28 -23.74 4.24
N SER A 312 13.83 -23.55 2.99
CA SER A 312 14.52 -22.66 2.04
C SER A 312 14.13 -21.18 2.18
N GLY A 313 12.87 -20.91 2.56
CA GLY A 313 12.33 -19.56 2.74
C GLY A 313 12.21 -19.14 4.22
N TYR A 314 12.14 -17.84 4.46
CA TYR A 314 11.82 -17.30 5.78
C TYR A 314 10.32 -17.22 5.95
N SER A 315 9.77 -17.69 7.08
CA SER A 315 8.39 -17.34 7.42
C SER A 315 8.36 -15.88 7.89
N VAL A 316 8.04 -15.00 6.94
CA VAL A 316 7.93 -13.56 7.14
C VAL A 316 6.59 -13.24 7.80
N PRO A 317 6.49 -12.29 8.76
CA PRO A 317 5.20 -11.83 9.25
C PRO A 317 4.31 -11.32 8.09
N LEU A 318 2.99 -11.45 8.23
CA LEU A 318 2.04 -10.73 7.38
C LEU A 318 2.40 -9.24 7.41
N GLU A 319 2.63 -8.64 6.25
CA GLU A 319 3.19 -7.30 6.11
C GLU A 319 2.27 -6.49 5.20
N ILE A 320 1.59 -5.50 5.78
CA ILE A 320 0.63 -4.67 5.05
C ILE A 320 0.83 -3.22 5.48
N MET A 321 1.15 -2.36 4.51
CA MET A 321 1.22 -0.91 4.73
C MET A 321 -0.16 -0.27 4.57
N PRO A 322 -0.78 0.28 5.62
CA PRO A 322 -2.05 0.99 5.47
C PRO A 322 -1.82 2.34 4.79
N SER A 323 -2.75 2.72 3.93
CA SER A 323 -2.71 4.01 3.25
C SER A 323 -2.73 5.17 4.23
N GLY A 324 -1.74 6.06 4.13
CA GLY A 324 -1.61 7.24 4.99
C GLY A 324 -0.78 7.00 6.24
N GLN A 325 -0.30 5.77 6.47
CA GLN A 325 0.69 5.45 7.50
C GLN A 325 2.11 5.52 6.93
N PHE A 326 3.11 5.71 7.81
CA PHE A 326 4.51 5.83 7.42
C PHE A 326 5.27 4.50 7.39
N GLU A 327 4.75 3.48 8.07
CA GLU A 327 5.37 2.16 8.21
C GLU A 327 4.33 1.04 8.06
N PRO A 328 4.75 -0.17 7.66
CA PRO A 328 3.87 -1.33 7.56
C PRO A 328 3.44 -1.86 8.92
N LEU A 329 2.22 -2.40 8.98
CA LEU A 329 1.79 -3.23 10.08
C LEU A 329 2.27 -4.66 9.86
N TYR A 330 2.70 -5.29 10.95
CA TYR A 330 3.15 -6.66 10.97
C TYR A 330 2.15 -7.54 11.71
N LYS A 331 1.94 -8.77 11.22
CA LYS A 331 1.04 -9.80 11.79
C LYS A 331 -0.42 -9.36 11.92
N THR A 332 -0.79 -8.25 11.28
CA THR A 332 -2.07 -7.59 11.48
C THR A 332 -2.72 -7.41 10.12
N LYS A 333 -3.94 -7.94 9.98
CA LYS A 333 -4.80 -7.74 8.81
C LYS A 333 -5.46 -6.37 8.88
N LEU A 334 -5.85 -5.83 7.73
CA LEU A 334 -6.61 -4.58 7.69
C LEU A 334 -8.12 -4.86 7.62
N SER A 335 -8.88 -4.01 8.30
CA SER A 335 -10.34 -4.02 8.21
C SER A 335 -10.79 -3.04 7.12
N VAL A 336 -10.99 -3.57 5.91
CA VAL A 336 -11.50 -2.79 4.77
C VAL A 336 -12.90 -2.21 5.05
N GLN A 337 -13.69 -2.89 5.89
CA GLN A 337 -15.01 -2.41 6.31
C GLN A 337 -14.91 -1.13 7.16
N ASP A 338 -13.84 -1.00 7.94
CA ASP A 338 -13.56 0.19 8.75
C ASP A 338 -12.84 1.29 7.96
N GLY A 339 -12.65 1.09 6.65
CA GLY A 339 -12.00 2.04 5.75
C GLY A 339 -10.47 1.94 5.71
N GLU A 340 -9.90 0.89 6.30
CA GLU A 340 -8.46 0.61 6.24
C GLU A 340 -8.12 -0.02 4.89
N LEU A 341 -7.44 0.74 4.03
CA LEU A 341 -7.04 0.28 2.70
C LEU A 341 -5.52 0.16 2.63
N PRO A 342 -4.98 -0.91 2.03
CA PRO A 342 -3.54 -1.04 1.87
C PRO A 342 -2.99 -0.05 0.83
N VAL A 343 -1.72 0.30 0.97
CA VAL A 343 -0.96 1.03 -0.06
C VAL A 343 -0.88 0.21 -1.32
N LEU A 344 -0.59 -1.08 -1.24
CA LEU A 344 -0.58 -2.00 -2.38
C LEU A 344 -1.91 -2.77 -2.43
N PRO A 345 -2.89 -2.35 -3.25
CA PRO A 345 -4.16 -3.06 -3.37
C PRO A 345 -3.99 -4.43 -4.04
N LEU A 346 -4.59 -5.45 -3.44
CA LEU A 346 -4.83 -6.77 -4.05
C LEU A 346 -5.84 -6.66 -5.20
N SER A 347 -6.73 -5.67 -5.15
CA SER A 347 -7.77 -5.40 -6.16
C SER A 347 -7.24 -4.89 -7.50
N VAL A 348 -6.12 -5.40 -7.99
CA VAL A 348 -5.50 -5.09 -9.28
C VAL A 348 -5.22 -6.41 -9.99
N TYR A 349 -5.61 -6.51 -11.26
CA TYR A 349 -5.37 -7.73 -12.03
C TYR A 349 -3.87 -7.92 -12.26
N GLY A 350 -3.35 -9.08 -11.86
CA GLY A 350 -1.91 -9.37 -11.87
C GLY A 350 -1.18 -8.86 -10.63
N ALA A 351 -1.88 -8.54 -9.53
CA ALA A 351 -1.24 -8.34 -8.23
C ALA A 351 -0.53 -9.65 -7.80
N VAL A 352 0.60 -9.52 -7.13
CA VAL A 352 1.37 -10.65 -6.63
C VAL A 352 1.45 -10.56 -5.11
N ALA A 353 1.06 -11.63 -4.44
CA ALA A 353 1.00 -11.69 -2.99
C ALA A 353 1.53 -13.04 -2.48
N MET A 354 2.03 -13.04 -1.25
CA MET A 354 2.39 -14.29 -0.57
C MET A 354 1.13 -14.94 -0.01
N ALA A 355 1.04 -16.27 -0.11
CA ALA A 355 0.00 -17.03 0.58
C ALA A 355 0.21 -16.94 2.11
N HIS A 356 -0.79 -17.34 2.89
CA HIS A 356 -0.61 -17.48 4.33
C HIS A 356 0.25 -18.70 4.67
N ASN A 357 0.94 -18.64 5.81
CA ASN A 357 1.57 -19.82 6.39
C ASN A 357 0.48 -20.82 6.81
N GLU A 358 0.70 -22.11 6.55
CA GLU A 358 -0.23 -23.20 6.91
C GLU A 358 -0.53 -23.25 8.42
N ASP A 359 0.43 -22.87 9.26
CA ASP A 359 0.33 -22.91 10.72
C ASP A 359 -0.25 -21.63 11.33
N SER A 360 -0.19 -20.49 10.62
CA SER A 360 -0.62 -19.19 11.17
C SER A 360 -0.87 -18.14 10.09
N GLU A 361 -2.05 -17.51 10.15
CA GLU A 361 -2.39 -16.37 9.28
C GLU A 361 -1.65 -15.07 9.65
N GLU A 362 -0.98 -15.02 10.80
CA GLU A 362 -0.11 -13.90 11.19
C GLU A 362 1.20 -13.86 10.37
N TYR A 363 1.50 -14.94 9.65
CA TYR A 363 2.69 -15.06 8.83
C TYR A 363 2.33 -15.38 7.37
N SER A 364 3.19 -14.92 6.47
CA SER A 364 3.19 -15.34 5.09
C SER A 364 3.88 -16.71 4.95
N SER A 365 3.46 -17.45 3.93
CA SER A 365 4.12 -18.68 3.52
C SER A 365 5.60 -18.40 3.25
N PRO A 366 6.52 -19.30 3.63
CA PRO A 366 7.94 -19.13 3.38
C PRO A 366 8.29 -18.95 1.91
N ASP A 367 7.51 -19.57 1.01
CA ASP A 367 7.83 -19.71 -0.40
C ASP A 367 6.63 -19.56 -1.34
N GLN A 368 5.43 -19.93 -0.89
CA GLN A 368 4.24 -19.91 -1.75
C GLN A 368 3.75 -18.49 -2.04
N PHE A 369 3.65 -18.16 -3.32
CA PHE A 369 3.07 -16.91 -3.80
C PHE A 369 1.96 -17.19 -4.81
N PHE A 370 1.18 -16.17 -5.12
CA PHE A 370 0.17 -16.26 -6.16
C PHE A 370 0.05 -14.96 -6.95
N PHE A 371 -0.29 -15.12 -8.23
CA PHE A 371 -0.82 -14.03 -9.06
C PHE A 371 -2.33 -13.96 -8.84
N TYR A 372 -2.83 -12.80 -8.45
CA TYR A 372 -4.25 -12.57 -8.26
C TYR A 372 -4.91 -12.11 -9.57
N LEU A 373 -5.87 -12.91 -10.04
CA LEU A 373 -6.67 -12.65 -11.24
C LEU A 373 -7.94 -11.90 -10.84
N TYR A 374 -7.77 -10.66 -10.40
CA TYR A 374 -8.88 -9.81 -9.93
C TYR A 374 -10.02 -9.72 -10.96
N ASP A 375 -11.23 -10.05 -10.52
CA ASP A 375 -12.47 -9.84 -11.27
C ASP A 375 -13.41 -8.97 -10.44
N LYS A 376 -13.93 -7.89 -11.05
CA LYS A 376 -14.92 -7.00 -10.45
C LYS A 376 -16.20 -7.71 -10.05
N ARG A 377 -16.54 -8.84 -10.70
CA ARG A 377 -17.72 -9.65 -10.37
C ARG A 377 -17.61 -10.35 -9.02
N SER A 378 -16.38 -10.57 -8.57
CA SER A 378 -16.04 -11.21 -7.29
C SER A 378 -15.49 -10.20 -6.29
N ALA A 379 -15.92 -8.94 -6.42
CA ALA A 379 -15.51 -7.84 -5.56
C ALA A 379 -16.74 -7.23 -4.86
N GLY A 380 -16.53 -6.72 -3.66
CA GLY A 380 -17.54 -6.03 -2.88
C GLY A 380 -17.82 -4.60 -3.36
N LEU A 381 -18.44 -3.80 -2.48
CA LEU A 381 -18.69 -2.39 -2.75
C LEU A 381 -17.38 -1.66 -3.11
N GLY A 382 -17.45 -0.79 -4.11
CA GLY A 382 -16.28 -0.11 -4.65
C GLY A 382 -15.38 -0.98 -5.52
N GLY A 383 -15.76 -2.22 -5.83
CA GLY A 383 -14.91 -3.13 -6.58
C GLY A 383 -13.62 -3.42 -5.81
N VAL A 384 -13.71 -3.53 -4.49
CA VAL A 384 -12.61 -3.99 -3.65
C VAL A 384 -12.75 -5.50 -3.47
N SER A 385 -11.66 -6.25 -3.63
CA SER A 385 -11.63 -7.67 -3.38
C SER A 385 -12.09 -7.98 -1.95
N PHE A 386 -12.80 -9.08 -1.75
CA PHE A 386 -13.15 -9.56 -0.41
C PHE A 386 -11.90 -9.92 0.43
N ASP A 387 -10.79 -10.21 -0.24
CA ASP A 387 -9.51 -10.57 0.34
C ASP A 387 -8.56 -9.37 0.49
N GLU A 388 -9.04 -8.16 0.19
CA GLU A 388 -8.25 -6.93 0.33
C GLU A 388 -7.83 -6.73 1.80
N GLY A 389 -6.56 -6.38 2.01
CA GLY A 389 -6.00 -6.21 3.35
C GLY A 389 -5.79 -7.51 4.15
N GLN A 390 -5.94 -8.68 3.51
CA GLN A 390 -5.70 -9.98 4.15
C GLN A 390 -4.32 -10.57 3.86
N PHE A 391 -3.70 -10.19 2.74
CA PHE A 391 -2.44 -10.76 2.25
C PHE A 391 -1.32 -9.71 2.14
N SER A 392 -0.07 -10.16 2.25
CA SER A 392 1.12 -9.35 1.91
C SER A 392 1.24 -9.22 0.39
N VAL A 393 0.58 -8.22 -0.19
CA VAL A 393 0.76 -7.84 -1.60
C VAL A 393 2.12 -7.16 -1.73
N PHE A 394 3.00 -7.69 -2.56
CA PHE A 394 4.37 -7.22 -2.66
C PHE A 394 4.79 -6.82 -4.07
N GLY A 395 3.91 -6.90 -5.06
CA GLY A 395 4.25 -6.52 -6.42
C GLY A 395 3.11 -6.64 -7.42
N TYR A 396 3.41 -6.29 -8.67
CA TYR A 396 2.45 -6.37 -9.77
C TYR A 396 3.14 -6.83 -11.06
N THR A 397 2.41 -7.62 -11.84
CA THR A 397 2.75 -7.94 -13.22
C THR A 397 2.64 -6.69 -14.10
N THR A 398 3.76 -6.25 -14.66
CA THR A 398 3.86 -5.07 -15.55
C THR A 398 4.07 -5.44 -17.02
N ILE A 399 4.62 -6.62 -17.30
CA ILE A 399 4.77 -7.17 -18.67
C ILE A 399 4.21 -8.58 -18.71
N GLY A 400 3.51 -8.93 -19.77
CA GLY A 400 2.94 -10.27 -19.95
C GLY A 400 1.66 -10.52 -19.16
N ARG A 401 0.92 -9.45 -18.82
CA ARG A 401 -0.36 -9.56 -18.11
C ARG A 401 -1.42 -10.32 -18.93
N ASP A 402 -1.36 -10.22 -20.25
CA ASP A 402 -2.16 -10.95 -21.22
C ASP A 402 -1.85 -12.45 -21.27
N ILE A 403 -0.69 -12.88 -20.77
CA ILE A 403 -0.29 -14.29 -20.65
C ILE A 403 -0.93 -14.96 -19.43
N LEU A 404 -1.17 -14.22 -18.33
CA LEU A 404 -1.79 -14.75 -17.11
C LEU A 404 -3.05 -15.61 -17.33
N PRO A 405 -4.07 -15.18 -18.12
CA PRO A 405 -5.26 -16.00 -18.37
C PRO A 405 -4.99 -17.26 -19.19
N GLU A 406 -3.84 -17.35 -19.87
CA GLU A 406 -3.46 -18.54 -20.63
C GLU A 406 -2.81 -19.60 -19.75
N ILE A 407 -2.33 -19.27 -18.55
CA ILE A 407 -1.69 -20.20 -17.63
C ILE A 407 -2.72 -21.19 -17.06
N LYS A 408 -2.37 -22.47 -17.07
CA LYS A 408 -3.20 -23.57 -16.58
C LYS A 408 -2.51 -24.34 -15.47
N THR A 409 -3.30 -25.06 -14.67
CA THR A 409 -2.79 -26.02 -13.69
C THR A 409 -1.87 -27.04 -14.38
N GLY A 410 -0.65 -27.17 -13.85
CA GLY A 410 0.39 -28.04 -14.40
C GLY A 410 1.44 -27.30 -15.24
N ASP A 411 1.21 -26.05 -15.64
CA ASP A 411 2.23 -25.19 -16.25
C ASP A 411 3.39 -24.97 -15.25
N VAL A 412 4.59 -24.71 -15.76
CA VAL A 412 5.83 -24.72 -14.96
C VAL A 412 6.54 -23.38 -15.05
N ILE A 413 7.04 -22.88 -13.92
CA ILE A 413 8.02 -21.80 -13.89
C ILE A 413 9.37 -22.39 -14.34
N ARG A 414 9.68 -22.28 -15.63
CA ARG A 414 10.95 -22.75 -16.17
C ARG A 414 12.14 -22.01 -15.55
N SER A 415 11.99 -20.70 -15.38
CA SER A 415 12.96 -19.89 -14.64
C SER A 415 12.35 -18.62 -14.07
N ALA A 416 12.80 -18.22 -12.89
CA ALA A 416 12.60 -16.88 -12.34
C ALA A 416 13.97 -16.19 -12.16
N LYS A 417 14.09 -14.92 -12.56
CA LYS A 417 15.35 -14.16 -12.45
C LYS A 417 15.10 -12.76 -11.95
N LEU A 418 15.86 -12.35 -10.94
CA LEU A 418 15.90 -10.95 -10.50
C LEU A 418 16.79 -10.18 -11.49
N ILE A 419 16.17 -9.40 -12.38
CA ILE A 419 16.87 -8.64 -13.42
C ILE A 419 17.23 -7.22 -12.96
N GLU A 420 16.56 -6.70 -11.93
CA GLU A 420 16.86 -5.40 -11.32
C GLU A 420 16.62 -5.44 -9.80
N GLY A 421 17.36 -4.62 -9.04
CA GLY A 421 17.15 -4.44 -7.60
C GLY A 421 17.99 -5.35 -6.70
N GLN A 422 18.91 -6.14 -7.25
CA GLN A 422 19.84 -6.96 -6.47
C GLN A 422 20.75 -6.12 -5.56
N ASP A 423 21.13 -4.92 -6.00
CA ASP A 423 21.88 -3.92 -5.24
C ASP A 423 21.13 -3.38 -4.02
N ARG A 424 19.80 -3.50 -4.02
CA ARG A 424 18.90 -3.07 -2.93
C ARG A 424 18.45 -4.22 -2.03
N LEU A 425 18.84 -5.45 -2.34
CA LEU A 425 18.54 -6.62 -1.53
C LEU A 425 19.56 -6.72 -0.39
N VAL A 426 19.07 -6.65 0.84
CA VAL A 426 19.89 -6.84 2.04
C VAL A 426 19.61 -8.21 2.63
N LEU A 427 20.64 -9.05 2.67
CA LEU A 427 20.60 -10.37 3.30
C LEU A 427 21.10 -10.29 4.75
N PRO A 428 20.58 -11.14 5.66
CA PRO A 428 21.13 -11.25 6.99
C PRO A 428 22.59 -11.73 6.93
N LYS A 429 23.41 -11.24 7.86
CA LYS A 429 24.79 -11.73 7.99
C LYS A 429 24.73 -13.21 8.35
N GLN A 430 25.40 -14.06 7.58
CA GLN A 430 25.58 -15.46 7.96
C GLN A 430 26.30 -15.49 9.31
N SER A 431 25.68 -16.14 10.29
CA SER A 431 26.25 -16.38 11.63
C SER A 431 27.36 -17.40 11.60
#